data_AF-A0A016US71-F1
#
_entry.id   AF-A0A016US71-F1
#
_cell.length_a   1.000
_cell.length_b   1.000
_cell.length_c   1.000
_cell.angle_alpha   90.00
_cell.angle_beta   90.00
_cell.angle_gamma   90.00
#
_symmetry.space_group_name_H-M   'P 1'
#
loop_
_entity.id
_entity.type
_entity.pdbx_description
1 polymer ?
#
loop_
_entity_poly.entity_id
_entity_poly.type
_entity_poly.pdbx_seq_one_letter_code
_entity_poly.pdbx_strand_id
1 'polypeptide(L)'
;MNGVMDNQLVLFRACDIIMPAPNVTAKAINWMILEWFERKREINCIHLKQIHNVTKMDILGNVEVVPWQKFLTIIQNGVWWSGWSSENCAGLYNGINFLIVIVDVDSCQLIDPHYRDE
;
A
#
# COMPACT_ATOMS: atom_id res chain seq x y z
N MET A 1 5.95 -10.52 22.68
CA MET A 1 5.27 -9.54 21.82
C MET A 1 4.16 -10.26 21.07
N ASN A 2 2.89 -9.92 21.32
CA ASN A 2 1.75 -10.46 20.58
C ASN A 2 1.33 -9.43 19.53
N GLY A 3 2.04 -9.37 18.41
CA GLY A 3 1.69 -8.51 17.27
C GLY A 3 0.74 -9.22 16.30
N VAL A 4 0.00 -8.45 15.50
CA VAL A 4 -0.89 -8.98 14.46
C VAL A 4 -0.09 -9.81 13.46
N MET A 5 -0.58 -11.02 13.17
CA MET A 5 -0.01 -11.94 12.18
C MET A 5 -0.64 -11.73 10.79
N ASP A 6 0.03 -12.19 9.73
CA ASP A 6 -0.45 -12.14 8.34
C ASP A 6 -1.92 -12.59 8.19
N ASN A 7 -2.26 -13.76 8.74
CA ASN A 7 -3.61 -14.33 8.64
C ASN A 7 -4.67 -13.54 9.41
N GLN A 8 -4.28 -12.71 10.37
CA GLN A 8 -5.17 -11.83 11.11
C GLN A 8 -5.33 -10.49 10.39
N LEU A 9 -4.24 -9.95 9.82
CA LEU A 9 -4.27 -8.70 9.08
C LEU A 9 -5.25 -8.78 7.89
N VAL A 10 -5.17 -9.86 7.10
CA VAL A 10 -6.02 -10.02 5.92
C VAL A 10 -7.52 -10.14 6.26
N LEU A 11 -7.87 -10.51 7.49
CA LEU A 11 -9.27 -10.59 7.93
C LEU A 11 -9.86 -9.21 8.27
N PHE A 12 -9.04 -8.20 8.58
CA PHE A 12 -9.54 -6.85 8.77
C PHE A 12 -10.03 -6.30 7.44
N ARG A 13 -11.32 -5.94 7.36
CA ARG A 13 -11.95 -5.37 6.17
C ARG A 13 -12.11 -3.84 6.24
N ALA A 14 -11.55 -3.19 7.25
CA ALA A 14 -11.55 -1.73 7.32
C ALA A 14 -10.75 -1.13 6.17
N CYS A 15 -11.28 -0.06 5.56
CA CYS A 15 -10.59 0.74 4.55
C CYS A 15 -9.46 1.57 5.17
N ASP A 16 -9.58 1.90 6.46
CA ASP A 16 -8.59 2.62 7.26
C ASP A 16 -8.01 1.74 8.36
N ILE A 17 -6.69 1.56 8.35
CA ILE A 17 -5.97 0.77 9.35
C ILE A 17 -4.68 1.51 9.69
N ILE A 18 -4.50 1.86 10.96
CA ILE A 18 -3.21 2.36 11.47
C ILE A 18 -2.82 1.51 12.67
N MET A 19 -1.76 0.71 12.56
CA MET A 19 -1.35 -0.16 13.67
C MET A 19 0.12 -0.56 13.63
N PRO A 20 0.72 -0.86 14.80
CA PRO A 20 1.96 -1.63 14.85
C PRO A 20 1.69 -3.09 14.45
N ALA A 21 2.48 -3.60 13.51
CA ALA A 21 2.32 -4.90 12.90
C ALA A 21 3.68 -5.64 12.79
N PRO A 22 4.40 -5.87 13.90
CA PRO A 22 5.78 -6.37 13.87
C PRO A 22 5.93 -7.80 13.35
N ASN A 23 4.84 -8.55 13.26
CA ASN A 23 4.82 -9.92 12.75
C ASN A 23 4.24 -10.02 11.33
N VAL A 24 3.86 -8.90 10.71
CA VAL A 24 3.34 -8.87 9.34
C VAL A 24 4.49 -8.91 8.35
N THR A 25 4.33 -9.73 7.32
CA THR A 25 5.29 -9.90 6.24
C THR A 25 4.83 -9.22 4.95
N ALA A 26 5.75 -9.12 3.98
CA ALA A 26 5.44 -8.66 2.63
C ALA A 26 4.29 -9.44 1.97
N LYS A 27 4.09 -10.72 2.33
CA LYS A 27 3.05 -11.57 1.74
C LYS A 27 1.64 -11.08 2.07
N ALA A 28 1.39 -10.68 3.31
CA ALA A 28 0.07 -10.17 3.68
C ALA A 28 -0.22 -8.82 2.99
N ILE A 29 0.79 -7.94 2.92
CA ILE A 29 0.66 -6.64 2.22
C ILE A 29 0.40 -6.86 0.73
N ASN A 30 1.17 -7.75 0.08
CA ASN A 30 0.94 -8.15 -1.31
C ASN A 30 -0.47 -8.71 -1.52
N TRP A 31 -0.94 -9.57 -0.62
CA TRP A 31 -2.30 -10.11 -0.70
C TRP A 31 -3.36 -9.01 -0.61
N MET A 32 -3.22 -8.04 0.30
CA MET A 32 -4.13 -6.90 0.37
C MET A 32 -4.14 -6.08 -0.93
N ILE A 33 -2.98 -5.88 -1.55
CA ILE A 33 -2.85 -5.22 -2.86
C ILE A 33 -3.57 -6.04 -3.95
N LEU A 34 -3.38 -7.35 -3.98
CA LEU A 34 -4.05 -8.22 -4.96
C LEU A 34 -5.58 -8.23 -4.77
N GLU A 35 -6.07 -8.28 -3.53
CA GLU A 35 -7.51 -8.13 -3.26
C GLU A 35 -8.05 -6.77 -3.73
N TRP A 36 -7.26 -5.70 -3.61
CA TRP A 36 -7.60 -4.37 -4.14
C TRP A 36 -7.63 -4.34 -5.68
N PHE A 37 -6.68 -5.01 -6.35
CA PHE A 37 -6.72 -5.20 -7.81
C PHE A 37 -8.00 -5.93 -8.25
N GLU A 38 -8.37 -6.98 -7.51
CA GLU A 38 -9.58 -7.77 -7.75
C GLU A 38 -10.87 -7.11 -7.26
N ARG A 39 -10.78 -5.91 -6.68
CA ARG A 39 -11.91 -5.14 -6.11
C ARG A 39 -12.66 -5.88 -5.00
N LYS A 40 -11.97 -6.77 -4.29
CA LYS A 40 -12.49 -7.48 -3.10
C LYS A 40 -12.20 -6.72 -1.81
N ARG A 41 -11.34 -5.69 -1.89
CA ARG A 41 -10.93 -4.85 -0.77
C ARG A 41 -10.89 -3.39 -1.18
N GLU A 42 -11.50 -2.55 -0.36
CA GLU A 42 -11.35 -1.11 -0.40
C GLU A 42 -10.19 -0.69 0.50
N ILE A 43 -9.43 0.31 0.08
CA ILE A 43 -8.30 0.87 0.82
C ILE A 43 -8.45 2.39 0.73
N ASN A 44 -8.51 3.06 1.87
CA ASN A 44 -8.32 4.50 1.98
C ASN A 44 -6.89 4.76 2.44
N CYS A 45 -6.62 4.48 3.72
CA CYS A 45 -5.30 4.59 4.30
C CYS A 45 -4.99 3.38 5.19
N ILE A 46 -4.06 2.53 4.73
CA ILE A 46 -3.47 1.48 5.56
C ILE A 46 -2.04 1.89 5.88
N HIS A 47 -1.71 2.07 7.16
CA HIS A 47 -0.38 2.37 7.66
C HIS A 47 0.03 1.31 8.70
N LEU A 48 0.92 0.42 8.28
CA LEU A 48 1.49 -0.64 9.11
C LEU A 48 2.86 -0.18 9.61
N LYS A 49 3.01 -0.07 10.93
CA LYS A 49 4.24 0.37 11.60
C LYS A 49 5.00 -0.81 12.17
N GLN A 50 6.29 -0.63 12.42
CA GLN A 50 7.18 -1.66 12.97
C GLN A 50 7.29 -2.91 12.09
N ILE A 51 7.05 -2.81 10.79
CA ILE A 51 7.30 -3.94 9.89
C ILE A 51 8.82 -4.03 9.67
N HIS A 52 9.38 -5.22 9.81
CA HIS A 52 10.83 -5.43 9.74
C HIS A 52 11.18 -6.31 8.55
N ASN A 53 12.32 -6.00 7.90
CA ASN A 53 12.87 -6.78 6.80
C ASN A 53 11.91 -6.95 5.60
N VAL A 54 11.08 -5.94 5.32
CA VAL A 54 10.19 -5.91 4.17
C VAL A 54 10.69 -4.86 3.19
N THR A 55 10.90 -5.27 1.93
CA THR A 55 11.23 -4.32 0.86
C THR A 55 10.03 -4.08 -0.05
N LYS A 56 10.07 -2.95 -0.77
CA LYS A 56 9.11 -2.65 -1.82
C LYS A 56 9.05 -3.74 -2.90
N MET A 57 10.19 -4.33 -3.25
CA MET A 57 10.25 -5.41 -4.23
C MET A 57 9.56 -6.69 -3.73
N ASP A 58 9.71 -7.02 -2.44
CA ASP A 58 9.03 -8.18 -1.85
C ASP A 58 7.50 -7.98 -1.82
N ILE A 59 7.04 -6.77 -1.51
CA ILE A 59 5.62 -6.41 -1.51
C ILE A 59 5.02 -6.43 -2.91
N LEU A 60 5.75 -5.92 -3.91
CA LEU A 60 5.24 -5.75 -5.27
C LEU A 60 5.50 -6.97 -6.17
N GLY A 61 5.88 -8.12 -5.59
CA GLY A 61 6.04 -9.36 -6.34
C GLY A 61 4.78 -9.69 -7.14
N ASN A 62 4.93 -9.87 -8.46
CA ASN A 62 3.85 -10.12 -9.42
C ASN A 62 2.76 -9.03 -9.52
N VAL A 63 3.07 -7.81 -9.11
CA VAL A 63 2.19 -6.65 -9.25
C VAL A 63 2.65 -5.78 -10.42
N GLU A 64 1.73 -5.40 -11.30
CA GLU A 64 2.00 -4.41 -12.34
C GLU A 64 2.11 -3.00 -11.72
N VAL A 65 3.27 -2.38 -11.88
CA VAL A 65 3.57 -1.05 -11.33
C VAL A 65 3.54 -0.01 -12.45
N VAL A 66 2.86 1.10 -12.21
CA VAL A 66 2.89 2.26 -13.11
C VAL A 66 4.19 3.02 -12.88
N PRO A 67 4.94 3.39 -13.95
CA PRO A 67 6.14 4.21 -13.80
C PRO A 67 5.85 5.48 -12.99
N TRP A 68 6.62 5.74 -11.93
CA TRP A 68 6.29 6.74 -10.92
C TRP A 68 5.97 8.12 -11.50
N GLN A 69 6.81 8.62 -12.40
CA GLN A 69 6.58 9.92 -13.04
C GLN A 69 5.28 9.95 -13.86
N LYS A 70 4.95 8.87 -14.57
CA LYS A 70 3.67 8.75 -15.29
C LYS A 70 2.51 8.69 -14.31
N PHE A 71 2.64 7.93 -13.22
CA PHE A 71 1.61 7.82 -12.19
C PHE A 71 1.26 9.20 -11.59
N LEU A 72 2.28 9.98 -11.23
CA LEU A 72 2.10 11.33 -10.67
C LEU A 72 1.36 12.28 -11.60
N THR A 73 1.53 12.16 -12.92
CA THR A 73 0.77 13.00 -13.87
C THR A 73 -0.71 12.67 -13.97
N ILE A 74 -1.13 11.48 -13.51
CA ILE A 74 -2.50 10.98 -13.68
C ILE A 74 -3.35 11.25 -12.43
N ILE A 75 -2.74 11.24 -11.24
CA ILE A 75 -3.46 11.45 -9.97
C ILE A 75 -3.65 12.94 -9.65
N GLN A 76 -4.80 13.30 -9.04
CA GLN A 76 -5.20 14.70 -8.79
C GLN A 76 -4.21 15.46 -7.88
N ASN A 77 -3.56 14.77 -6.96
CA ASN A 77 -2.62 15.35 -6.00
C ASN A 77 -1.15 15.00 -6.30
N GLY A 78 -0.82 14.66 -7.55
CA GLY A 78 0.52 14.20 -7.92
C GLY A 78 1.67 15.15 -7.56
N VAL A 79 1.41 16.46 -7.53
CA VAL A 79 2.38 17.49 -7.13
C VAL A 79 2.80 17.33 -5.66
N TRP A 80 1.91 16.88 -4.76
CA TRP A 80 2.27 16.64 -3.36
C TRP A 80 3.25 15.48 -3.21
N TRP A 81 3.24 14.55 -4.16
CA TRP A 81 4.06 13.34 -4.18
C TRP A 81 5.32 13.49 -5.04
N SER A 82 5.50 14.60 -5.76
CA SER A 82 6.63 14.79 -6.68
C SER A 82 7.99 14.87 -6.00
N GLY A 83 8.03 15.19 -4.71
CA GLY A 83 9.24 15.16 -3.89
C GLY A 83 9.68 13.76 -3.45
N TRP A 84 8.83 12.74 -3.65
CA TRP A 84 9.10 11.38 -3.20
C TRP A 84 9.86 10.57 -4.25
N SER A 85 10.88 9.84 -3.79
CA SER A 85 11.69 8.96 -4.64
C SER A 85 10.92 7.70 -5.02
N SER A 86 11.05 7.27 -6.27
CA SER A 86 10.57 5.98 -6.74
C SER A 86 11.28 4.80 -6.09
N GLU A 87 12.35 5.01 -5.32
CA GLU A 87 13.02 3.95 -4.56
C GLU A 87 12.12 3.38 -3.46
N ASN A 88 11.38 4.24 -2.76
CA ASN A 88 10.49 3.85 -1.66
C ASN A 88 9.01 3.85 -2.06
N CYS A 89 8.66 4.50 -3.17
CA CYS A 89 7.28 4.62 -3.63
C CYS A 89 7.00 3.79 -4.88
N ALA A 90 5.76 3.32 -5.00
CA ALA A 90 5.20 2.77 -6.23
C ALA A 90 3.76 3.23 -6.41
N GLY A 91 3.39 3.49 -7.67
CA GLY A 91 2.03 3.78 -8.06
C GLY A 91 1.40 2.58 -8.76
N LEU A 92 0.18 2.22 -8.37
CA LEU A 92 -0.57 1.08 -8.91
C LEU A 92 -1.89 1.57 -9.52
N TYR A 93 -2.38 0.85 -10.53
CA TYR A 93 -3.65 1.15 -11.19
C TYR A 93 -4.42 -0.14 -11.47
N ASN A 94 -5.64 -0.28 -10.93
CA ASN A 94 -6.46 -1.49 -11.12
C ASN A 94 -7.46 -1.39 -12.29
N GLY A 95 -7.29 -0.41 -13.18
CA GLY A 95 -8.23 -0.14 -14.27
C GLY A 95 -9.36 0.84 -13.91
N ILE A 96 -9.49 1.23 -12.64
CA ILE A 96 -10.47 2.24 -12.18
C ILE A 96 -9.81 3.23 -11.23
N ASN A 97 -9.20 2.73 -10.15
CA ASN A 97 -8.61 3.52 -9.08
C ASN A 97 -7.09 3.40 -9.07
N PHE A 98 -6.47 4.33 -8.36
CA PHE A 98 -5.04 4.38 -8.13
C PHE A 98 -4.71 4.03 -6.68
N LEU A 99 -3.53 3.46 -6.44
CA LEU A 99 -3.02 3.20 -5.10
C LEU A 99 -1.55 3.57 -5.05
N ILE A 100 -1.16 4.29 -4.00
CA ILE A 100 0.23 4.58 -3.68
C ILE A 100 0.69 3.55 -2.64
N VAL A 101 1.82 2.91 -2.92
CA VAL A 101 2.54 2.05 -1.97
C VAL A 101 3.80 2.77 -1.55
N ILE A 102 3.96 3.01 -0.25
CA ILE A 102 5.15 3.62 0.34
C ILE A 102 5.78 2.59 1.26
N VAL A 103 7.08 2.38 1.15
CA VAL A 103 7.83 1.47 2.00
C VAL A 103 9.05 2.22 2.55
N ASP A 104 9.05 2.41 3.86
CA ASP A 104 10.15 3.01 4.61
C ASP A 104 10.79 1.98 5.54
N VAL A 105 11.86 2.36 6.23
CA VAL A 105 12.74 1.47 7.03
C VAL A 105 11.98 0.60 8.03
N ASP A 106 10.83 1.05 8.55
CA ASP A 106 10.03 0.36 9.55
C ASP A 106 8.51 0.43 9.30
N SER A 107 8.08 0.84 8.10
CA SER A 107 6.66 1.02 7.81
C SER A 107 6.31 0.75 6.35
N CYS A 108 5.06 0.36 6.13
CA CYS A 108 4.45 0.34 4.81
C CYS A 108 3.11 1.05 4.87
N GLN A 109 2.86 1.85 3.84
CA GLN A 109 1.61 2.57 3.66
C GLN A 109 0.99 2.23 2.31
N LEU A 110 -0.32 1.97 2.32
CA LEU A 110 -1.16 1.87 1.13
C LEU A 110 -2.17 3.02 1.19
N ILE A 111 -2.15 3.89 0.20
CA ILE A 111 -2.93 5.13 0.20
C ILE A 111 -3.68 5.24 -1.12
N ASP A 112 -5.01 5.36 -1.05
CA ASP A 112 -5.80 5.80 -2.20
C ASP A 112 -5.66 7.34 -2.31
N PRO A 113 -5.05 7.87 -3.39
CA PRO A 113 -4.84 9.30 -3.54
C PRO A 113 -6.13 10.08 -3.84
N HIS A 114 -7.26 9.40 -4.03
CA HIS A 114 -8.57 9.94 -4.39
C HIS A 114 -9.65 9.73 -3.33
N TYR A 115 -9.35 9.09 -2.21
CA TYR A 115 -10.40 8.78 -1.24
C TYR A 115 -11.12 10.05 -0.78
N ARG A 116 -12.45 9.99 -0.85
CA ARG A 116 -13.36 11.00 -0.33
C ARG A 116 -14.21 10.28 0.71
N ASP A 117 -14.26 10.83 1.92
CA ASP A 117 -15.29 10.47 2.90
C ASP A 117 -16.65 10.91 2.31
N GLU A 118 -17.30 10.05 1.53
CA GLU A 118 -18.69 10.26 1.07
C GLU A 118 -19.68 9.56 2.01
#